data_AF-A0A3D0K339-F1
#
_entry.id   AF-A0A3D0K339-F1
#
_cell.length_a   1.000
_cell.length_b   1.000
_cell.length_c   1.000
_cell.angle_alpha   90.00
_cell.angle_beta   90.00
_cell.angle_gamma   90.00
#
_symmetry.space_group_name_H-M   'P 1'
#
loop_
_entity.id
_entity.type
_entity.pdbx_description
1 polymer ?
#
loop_
_entity_poly.entity_id
_entity_poly.type
_entity_poly.pdbx_seq_one_letter_code
_entity_poly.pdbx_strand_id
1 'polypeptide(L)' 'MDPETAGGIRLLCLDVDGVMTDGRIVYDEHGVESKRFHVRDGLAIKLWREAGHEIAI' A
#
# COMPACT_ATOMS: atom_id res chain seq x y z
N MET A 1 0.49 8.63 -16.07
CA MET A 1 0.20 9.78 -15.20
C MET A 1 1.19 10.86 -15.57
N ASP A 2 0.71 12.07 -15.83
CA ASP A 2 1.60 13.20 -16.08
C ASP A 2 2.27 13.57 -14.73
N PRO A 3 3.62 13.61 -14.64
CA PRO A 3 4.32 13.97 -13.41
C PRO A 3 3.87 15.30 -12.81
N GLU A 4 3.42 16.24 -13.64
CA GLU A 4 2.88 17.52 -13.18
C GLU A 4 1.61 17.34 -12.33
N THR A 5 0.81 16.31 -12.59
CA THR A 5 -0.44 16.07 -11.86
C THR A 5 -0.21 15.56 -10.43
N ALA A 6 0.93 14.95 -10.14
CA ALA A 6 1.21 14.33 -8.84
C ALA A 6 1.83 15.29 -7.81
N GLY A 7 2.39 16.43 -8.25
CA GLY A 7 3.20 17.32 -7.40
C GLY A 7 2.47 17.96 -6.20
N GLY A 8 1.14 17.99 -6.21
CA GLY A 8 0.31 18.56 -5.14
C GLY A 8 -0.26 17.53 -4.15
N ILE A 9 0.00 16.23 -4.35
CA ILE A 9 -0.59 15.18 -3.53
C ILE A 9 0.05 15.21 -2.13
N ARG A 10 -0.79 15.22 -1.09
CA ARG A 10 -0.35 15.15 0.32
C ARG A 10 -0.88 13.93 1.06
N LEU A 11 -1.86 13.25 0.49
CA LEU A 11 -2.47 12.05 1.04
C LEU A 11 -2.39 10.93 0.00
N LEU A 12 -1.83 9.80 0.40
CA LEU A 12 -1.90 8.55 -0.35
C LEU A 12 -2.95 7.66 0.31
N CYS A 13 -4.06 7.39 -0.38
CA CYS A 13 -5.09 6.45 0.08
C CYS A 13 -4.99 5.17 -0.75
N LEU A 14 -4.75 4.04 -0.08
CA LEU A 14 -4.48 2.76 -0.74
C LEU A 14 -5.54 1.74 -0.35
N ASP A 15 -6.17 1.13 -1.36
CA ASP A 15 -6.89 -0.13 -1.12
C ASP A 15 -5.89 -1.25 -0.77
N VAL A 16 -6.38 -2.34 -0.21
CA VAL A 16 -5.58 -3.49 0.21
C VAL A 16 -5.52 -4.55 -0.89
N ASP A 17 -6.66 -5.19 -1.17
CA ASP A 17 -6.69 -6.40 -1.98
C ASP A 17 -6.64 -6.08 -3.48
N GLY A 18 -5.52 -6.45 -4.11
CA GLY A 18 -5.25 -6.14 -5.52
C GLY A 18 -4.52 -4.80 -5.73
N VAL A 19 -4.21 -4.07 -4.65
CA VAL A 19 -3.35 -2.88 -4.68
C VAL A 19 -2.09 -3.11 -3.85
N MET A 20 -2.22 -3.32 -2.54
CA MET A 20 -1.10 -3.64 -1.65
C MET A 20 -0.75 -5.15 -1.64
N THR A 21 -1.64 -5.97 -2.18
CA THR A 21 -1.49 -7.42 -2.34
C THR A 21 -1.71 -7.83 -3.80
N ASP A 22 -1.37 -9.07 -4.14
CA ASP A 22 -1.72 -9.68 -5.44
C ASP A 22 -3.20 -10.10 -5.54
N GLY A 23 -4.04 -9.64 -4.60
CA GLY A 23 -5.48 -9.93 -4.53
C GLY A 23 -5.82 -11.33 -4.03
N ARG A 24 -4.82 -12.15 -3.67
CA ARG A 24 -5.07 -13.49 -3.13
C ARG A 24 -5.35 -13.44 -1.64
N ILE A 25 -6.31 -14.26 -1.24
CA ILE A 25 -6.62 -14.55 0.15
C ILE A 25 -6.22 -16.00 0.42
N VAL A 26 -5.31 -16.22 1.37
CA VAL A 26 -4.79 -17.55 1.70
C VAL A 26 -5.27 -17.96 3.09
N TYR A 27 -5.98 -19.08 3.17
CA TYR A 27 -6.40 -19.68 4.44
C TYR A 27 -5.56 -20.91 4.76
N ASP A 28 -5.21 -21.10 6.04
CA ASP A 28 -4.62 -22.34 6.54
C ASP A 28 -5.69 -23.35 7.01
N GLU A 29 -5.26 -24.50 7.52
CA GLU A 29 -6.13 -25.58 7.99
C GLU A 29 -6.97 -25.22 9.23
N HIS A 30 -6.62 -24.13 9.92
CA HIS A 30 -7.34 -23.59 11.08
C HIS A 30 -8.24 -22.41 10.69
N GLY A 31 -8.30 -22.05 9.40
CA GLY A 31 -9.06 -20.91 8.91
C GLY A 31 -8.39 -19.56 9.18
N VAL A 32 -7.09 -19.53 9.50
CA VAL A 32 -6.34 -18.29 9.64
C VAL A 32 -6.09 -17.70 8.27
N GLU A 33 -6.54 -16.46 8.08
CA GLU A 33 -6.28 -15.70 6.86
C GLU A 33 -4.87 -15.09 6.87
N SER A 34 -4.17 -15.22 5.76
CA SER A 34 -2.89 -14.58 5.50
C SER A 34 -2.91 -13.86 4.15
N LYS A 35 -2.35 -12.65 4.13
CA LYS A 35 -2.15 -11.82 2.93
C LYS A 35 -0.66 -11.54 2.74
N ARG A 36 -0.24 -11.41 1.48
CA ARG A 36 1.16 -11.16 1.12
C ARG A 36 1.32 -9.74 0.60
N PHE A 37 2.26 -9.02 1.20
CA PHE A 37 2.60 -7.64 0.86
C PHE A 37 4.01 -7.56 0.27
N HIS A 38 4.28 -6.52 -0.51
CA HIS A 38 5.59 -6.32 -1.11
C HIS A 38 6.48 -5.41 -0.26
N VAL A 39 7.71 -5.85 0.05
CA VAL A 39 8.63 -5.11 0.95
C VAL A 39 9.02 -3.72 0.42
N ARG A 40 9.08 -3.54 -0.91
CA ARG A 40 9.37 -2.22 -1.50
C ARG A 40 8.23 -1.22 -1.26
N ASP A 41 6.99 -1.68 -1.15
CA ASP A 41 5.84 -0.81 -0.90
C ASP A 41 5.90 -0.27 0.53
N GLY A 42 6.29 -1.12 1.48
CA GLY A 42 6.57 -0.69 2.85
C GLY A 42 7.67 0.38 2.94
N LEU A 43 8.73 0.26 2.14
CA LEU A 43 9.77 1.30 2.05
C LEU A 43 9.22 2.59 1.43
N ALA A 44 8.42 2.50 0.36
CA ALA A 44 7.83 3.67 -0.29
C ALA A 44 6.90 4.44 0.66
N ILE A 45 6.05 3.72 1.41
CA ILE A 45 5.17 4.30 2.44
C ILE A 45 5.97 4.99 3.54
N LYS A 46 7.08 4.37 3.97
CA LYS A 46 7.98 4.97 4.97
C LYS A 46 8.56 6.29 4.46
N LEU A 47 9.13 6.30 3.26
CA LEU A 47 9.71 7.49 2.64
C LEU A 47 8.65 8.59 2.42
N TRP A 48 7.43 8.22 2.04
CA TRP A 48 6.30 9.14 1.89
C TRP A 48 5.96 9.85 3.21
N ARG A 49 5.92 9.11 4.33
CA ARG A 49 5.71 9.68 5.66
C ARG A 49 6.89 10.55 6.12
N GLU A 50 8.13 10.15 5.82
CA GLU A 50 9.33 10.94 6.11
C GLU A 50 9.38 12.25 5.33
N ALA A 51 8.78 12.29 4.13
CA ALA A 51 8.57 13.52 3.36
C ALA A 51 7.46 14.43 3.93
N GLY A 52 6.83 14.04 5.05
CA GLY A 52 5.81 14.84 5.74
C GLY A 52 4.40 14.66 5.17
N HIS A 53 4.16 13.60 4.40
CA HIS A 53 2.85 13.33 3.81
C HIS A 53 2.06 12.26 4.59
N GLU A 54 0.76 12.23 4.36
CA GLU A 54 -0.19 11.38 5.06
C GLU A 54 -0.52 10.12 4.26
N ILE A 55 -0.87 9.06 4.97
CA ILE A 55 -1.33 7.79 4.38
C ILE A 55 -2.64 7.34 5.02
N ALA A 56 -3.53 6.81 4.20
CA ALA A 56 -4.74 6.09 4.59
C ALA A 56 -4.79 4.73 3.88
N ILE A 57 -5.42 3.77 4.54
CA ILE A 57 -5.72 2.43 4.02
C ILE A 57 -7.21 2.20 4.20
#